data_AF-A0A536GJN2-F1
#
_entry.id   AF-A0A536GJN2-F1
#
_cell.length_a   1.000
_cell.length_b   1.000
_cell.length_c   1.000
_cell.angle_alpha   90.00
_cell.angle_beta   90.00
_cell.angle_gamma   90.00
#
_symmetry.space_group_name_H-M   'P 1'
#
loop_
_entity.id
_entity.type
_entity.pdbx_description
1 polymer ?
#
loop_
_entity_poly.entity_id
_entity_poly.type
_entity_poly.pdbx_seq_one_letter_code
_entity_poly.pdbx_strand_id
1 'polypeptide(L)'
;TGGGPFEVAVAQGQLEAYLDLCADLGITRIECGEGFTELPHKPRTIVQMAHERELEVQYEMGKKHEGPFTEESLDEAIARGHAWLDAGAVQLVVEARESAKGVGMFGNDGSLNTAYADRFAEEFGLDIAMFEAPNKPSQFAFMEHFGRHVHLCNVRLEELLRVEIFRRGLHSDAFE
;
A
#
# COMPACT_ATOMS: atom_id res chain seq x y z
N THR A 1 -1.42 -6.92 8.79
CA THR A 1 -2.11 -5.91 9.64
C THR A 1 -2.31 -4.66 8.80
N GLY A 2 -2.83 -3.56 9.36
CA GLY A 2 -2.58 -2.22 8.81
C GLY A 2 -1.36 -1.58 9.50
N GLY A 3 -0.76 -0.57 8.87
CA GLY A 3 0.49 0.05 9.32
C GLY A 3 0.39 0.87 10.62
N GLY A 4 -0.77 1.47 10.90
CA GLY A 4 -0.97 2.31 12.10
C GLY A 4 -0.61 1.62 13.43
N PRO A 5 -1.10 0.40 13.71
CA PRO A 5 -0.65 -0.40 14.86
C PRO A 5 0.86 -0.66 14.93
N PHE A 6 1.53 -0.87 13.80
CA PHE A 6 2.99 -1.03 13.74
C PHE A 6 3.71 0.27 14.09
N GLU A 7 3.30 1.40 13.49
CA GLU A 7 3.85 2.73 13.78
C GLU A 7 3.71 3.11 15.26
N VAL A 8 2.54 2.83 15.86
CA VAL A 8 2.30 3.02 17.31
C VAL A 8 3.23 2.12 18.15
N ALA A 9 3.42 0.86 17.77
CA ALA A 9 4.30 -0.06 18.49
C ALA A 9 5.77 0.39 18.42
N VAL A 10 6.23 0.86 17.26
CA VAL A 10 7.58 1.42 17.08
C VAL A 10 7.76 2.67 17.96
N ALA A 11 6.85 3.64 17.89
CA ALA A 11 6.94 4.87 18.66
C ALA A 11 6.87 4.68 20.18
N GLN A 12 6.31 3.55 20.65
CA GLN A 12 6.28 3.18 22.07
C GLN A 12 7.41 2.22 22.49
N GLY A 13 8.32 1.85 21.58
CA GLY A 13 9.38 0.87 21.84
C GLY A 13 8.87 -0.55 22.13
N GLN A 14 7.68 -0.89 21.62
CA GLN A 14 6.98 -2.17 21.81
C GLN A 14 6.95 -3.04 20.54
N LEU A 15 7.86 -2.81 19.58
CA LEU A 15 7.85 -3.51 18.29
C LEU A 15 7.90 -5.04 18.45
N GLU A 16 8.82 -5.59 19.25
CA GLU A 16 8.90 -7.04 19.47
C GLU A 16 7.59 -7.62 20.03
N ALA A 17 7.01 -6.99 21.05
CA ALA A 17 5.74 -7.41 21.65
C ALA A 17 4.53 -7.29 20.68
N TYR A 18 4.56 -6.35 19.74
CA TYR A 18 3.59 -6.25 18.65
C TYR A 18 3.75 -7.40 17.64
N LEU A 19 4.99 -7.77 17.31
CA LEU A 19 5.27 -8.90 16.42
C LEU A 19 4.89 -10.24 17.08
N ASP A 20 5.23 -10.43 18.35
CA ASP A 20 4.79 -11.58 19.16
C ASP A 20 3.26 -11.71 19.14
N LEU A 21 2.55 -10.61 19.45
CA LEU A 21 1.08 -10.57 19.43
C LEU A 21 0.49 -10.86 18.04
N CYS A 22 1.14 -10.43 16.94
CA CYS A 22 0.67 -10.75 15.60
C CYS A 22 0.76 -12.26 15.31
N ALA A 23 1.88 -12.90 15.67
CA ALA A 23 2.07 -14.33 15.49
C ALA A 23 1.12 -15.16 16.39
N ASP A 24 0.98 -14.78 17.67
CA ASP A 24 0.05 -15.42 18.62
C ASP A 24 -1.43 -15.36 18.17
N LEU A 25 -1.80 -14.30 17.42
CA LEU A 25 -3.14 -14.15 16.81
C LEU A 25 -3.30 -14.90 15.47
N GLY A 26 -2.26 -15.58 14.97
CA GLY A 26 -2.29 -16.28 13.69
C GLY A 26 -2.31 -15.37 12.46
N ILE A 27 -1.84 -14.13 12.59
CA ILE A 27 -1.63 -13.23 11.44
C ILE A 27 -0.37 -13.69 10.72
N THR A 28 -0.41 -13.84 9.39
CA THR A 28 0.74 -14.27 8.58
C THR A 28 1.51 -13.12 7.93
N ARG A 29 0.95 -11.90 7.90
CA ARG A 29 1.55 -10.73 7.25
C ARG A 29 1.28 -9.45 8.04
N ILE A 30 2.33 -8.69 8.31
CA ILE A 30 2.24 -7.33 8.88
C ILE A 30 2.40 -6.27 7.79
N GLU A 31 1.87 -5.08 8.07
CA GLU A 31 2.15 -3.89 7.28
C GLU A 31 3.05 -2.95 8.08
N CYS A 32 4.15 -2.53 7.45
CA CYS A 32 5.05 -1.51 7.97
C CYS A 32 4.84 -0.20 7.21
N GLY A 33 5.13 0.94 7.83
CA GLY A 33 4.98 2.26 7.21
C GLY A 33 5.70 3.35 8.00
N GLU A 34 5.91 4.51 7.38
CA GLU A 34 6.52 5.72 7.98
C GLU A 34 5.56 6.92 7.84
N GLY A 35 4.28 6.68 8.16
CA GLY A 35 3.20 7.60 7.88
C GLY A 35 3.18 8.82 8.78
N PHE A 36 3.35 8.61 10.09
CA PHE A 36 3.33 9.62 11.14
C PHE A 36 4.42 9.39 12.20
N THR A 37 5.31 8.42 11.99
CA THR A 37 6.43 8.06 12.88
C THR A 37 7.72 7.86 12.09
N GLU A 38 8.86 8.14 12.73
CA GLU A 38 10.21 7.84 12.20
C GLU A 38 10.65 6.44 12.65
N LEU A 39 11.28 5.66 11.77
CA LEU A 39 11.81 4.34 12.15
C LEU A 39 13.22 4.42 12.78
N PRO A 40 13.39 3.96 14.05
CA PRO A 40 14.71 3.87 14.69
C PRO A 40 15.53 2.65 14.20
N HIS A 41 14.93 1.80 13.35
CA HIS A 41 15.52 0.57 12.84
C HIS A 41 15.46 0.55 11.32
N LYS A 42 16.51 -0.01 10.68
CA LYS A 42 16.53 -0.17 9.23
C LYS A 42 15.53 -1.26 8.80
N PRO A 43 14.94 -1.17 7.59
CA PRO A 43 14.02 -2.18 7.05
C PRO A 43 14.48 -3.64 7.27
N ARG A 44 15.76 -3.94 6.98
CA ARG A 44 16.36 -5.27 7.17
C ARG A 44 16.26 -5.81 8.60
N THR A 45 16.38 -4.94 9.61
CA THR A 45 16.25 -5.35 11.02
C THR A 45 14.79 -5.65 11.36
N ILE A 46 13.86 -4.85 10.85
CA ILE A 46 12.41 -5.01 11.09
C ILE A 46 11.90 -6.29 10.41
N VAL A 47 12.25 -6.50 9.14
CA VAL A 47 11.89 -7.69 8.38
C VAL A 47 12.51 -8.96 8.99
N GLN A 48 13.75 -8.90 9.52
CA GLN A 48 14.33 -10.03 10.24
C GLN A 48 13.50 -10.41 11.48
N MET A 49 13.15 -9.44 12.34
CA MET A 49 12.37 -9.71 13.56
C MET A 49 10.95 -10.24 13.25
N ALA A 50 10.40 -9.89 12.08
CA ALA A 50 9.14 -10.42 11.57
C ALA A 50 9.28 -11.85 11.04
N HIS A 51 10.29 -12.12 10.20
CA HIS A 51 10.58 -13.46 9.68
C HIS A 51 10.96 -14.48 10.77
N GLU A 52 11.60 -14.04 11.86
CA GLU A 52 11.84 -14.85 13.07
C GLU A 52 10.55 -15.35 13.76
N ARG A 53 9.39 -14.80 13.37
CA ARG A 53 8.04 -15.12 13.87
C ARG A 53 7.10 -15.59 12.76
N GLU A 54 7.65 -16.00 11.61
CA GLU A 54 6.92 -16.44 10.41
C GLU A 54 5.96 -15.36 9.82
N LEU A 55 6.21 -14.07 10.12
CA LEU A 55 5.44 -12.94 9.60
C LEU A 55 6.06 -12.38 8.31
N GLU A 56 5.33 -12.46 7.20
CA GLU A 56 5.63 -11.69 5.99
C GLU A 56 5.48 -10.18 6.24
N VAL A 57 6.17 -9.36 5.44
CA VAL A 57 6.07 -7.88 5.52
C VAL A 57 5.58 -7.30 4.20
N GLN A 58 4.54 -6.47 4.24
CA GLN A 58 4.25 -5.47 3.20
C GLN A 58 4.64 -4.06 3.71
N TYR A 59 5.01 -3.15 2.81
CA TYR A 59 5.39 -1.78 3.18
C TYR A 59 4.52 -0.74 2.49
N GLU A 60 4.00 0.21 3.26
CA GLU A 60 3.14 1.31 2.81
C GLU A 60 3.95 2.58 2.49
N MET A 61 3.72 3.12 1.30
CA MET A 61 4.44 4.24 0.72
C MET A 61 3.52 5.46 0.67
N GLY A 62 3.67 6.31 1.69
CA GLY A 62 2.87 7.52 1.90
C GLY A 62 3.21 8.16 3.26
N LYS A 63 2.55 9.29 3.58
CA LYS A 63 2.73 10.07 4.82
C LYS A 63 1.42 10.75 5.22
N LYS A 64 1.06 10.73 6.51
CA LYS A 64 -0.32 10.88 7.04
C LYS A 64 -0.60 12.38 7.75
N HIS A 65 -0.18 13.07 6.58
CA HIS A 65 -0.37 14.50 6.25
C HIS A 65 0.31 15.10 5.01
N GLU A 66 1.11 14.36 4.24
CA GLU A 66 1.54 14.88 2.93
C GLU A 66 0.40 14.80 1.90
N GLY A 67 0.52 15.61 0.85
CA GLY A 67 -0.47 15.76 -0.22
C GLY A 67 -0.31 14.71 -1.33
N PRO A 68 -0.70 15.02 -2.58
CA PRO A 68 -0.23 14.26 -3.74
C PRO A 68 1.30 14.22 -3.78
N PHE A 69 1.86 13.18 -4.40
CA PHE A 69 3.29 13.13 -4.68
C PHE A 69 3.75 14.33 -5.52
N THR A 70 5.00 14.73 -5.31
CA THR A 70 5.80 15.52 -6.25
C THR A 70 6.84 14.61 -6.88
N GLU A 71 7.60 15.08 -7.88
CA GLU A 71 8.77 14.35 -8.40
C GLU A 71 9.72 13.91 -7.26
N GLU A 72 10.02 14.83 -6.34
CA GLU A 72 10.94 14.61 -5.22
C GLU A 72 10.41 13.57 -4.22
N SER A 73 9.15 13.69 -3.77
CA SER A 73 8.58 12.73 -2.81
C SER A 73 8.23 11.38 -3.43
N LEU A 74 8.04 11.32 -4.75
CA LEU A 74 7.89 10.10 -5.53
C LEU A 74 9.23 9.35 -5.65
N ASP A 75 10.30 10.03 -6.04
CA ASP A 75 11.63 9.42 -6.16
C ASP A 75 12.14 8.94 -4.78
N GLU A 76 11.86 9.68 -3.69
CA GLU A 76 12.09 9.18 -2.32
C GLU A 76 11.24 7.93 -1.99
N ALA A 77 9.96 7.91 -2.40
CA ALA A 77 9.08 6.77 -2.12
C ALA A 77 9.53 5.50 -2.86
N ILE A 78 9.99 5.65 -4.11
CA ILE A 78 10.60 4.57 -4.91
C ILE A 78 11.89 4.08 -4.23
N ALA A 79 12.78 4.99 -3.81
CA ALA A 79 14.00 4.61 -3.09
C ALA A 79 13.72 3.88 -1.76
N ARG A 80 12.67 4.28 -1.01
CA ARG A 80 12.19 3.56 0.18
C ARG A 80 11.61 2.18 -0.19
N GLY A 81 10.80 2.09 -1.24
CA GLY A 81 10.22 0.84 -1.73
C GLY A 81 11.30 -0.22 -2.03
N HIS A 82 12.31 0.14 -2.84
CA HIS A 82 13.46 -0.73 -3.11
C HIS A 82 14.19 -1.16 -1.83
N ALA A 83 14.42 -0.24 -0.88
CA ALA A 83 15.09 -0.57 0.38
C ALA A 83 14.29 -1.54 1.30
N TRP A 84 12.96 -1.61 1.14
CA TRP A 84 12.11 -2.61 1.81
C TRP A 84 12.06 -3.95 1.05
N LEU A 85 12.06 -3.94 -0.27
CA LEU A 85 12.20 -5.18 -1.07
C LEU A 85 13.58 -5.85 -0.84
N ASP A 86 14.66 -5.07 -0.85
CA ASP A 86 16.03 -5.52 -0.50
C ASP A 86 16.16 -6.06 0.94
N ALA A 87 15.22 -5.69 1.83
CA ALA A 87 15.12 -6.20 3.19
C ALA A 87 14.33 -7.52 3.27
N GLY A 88 13.49 -7.83 2.28
CA GLY A 88 12.63 -9.01 2.23
C GLY A 88 11.12 -8.74 2.34
N ALA A 89 10.66 -7.49 2.17
CA ALA A 89 9.24 -7.23 2.01
C ALA A 89 8.70 -7.87 0.72
N VAL A 90 7.46 -8.39 0.76
CA VAL A 90 6.85 -9.17 -0.33
C VAL A 90 5.86 -8.37 -1.18
N GLN A 91 5.52 -7.15 -0.77
CA GLN A 91 4.51 -6.29 -1.41
C GLN A 91 4.71 -4.83 -1.01
N LEU A 92 4.46 -3.91 -1.94
CA LEU A 92 4.51 -2.47 -1.71
C LEU A 92 3.13 -1.84 -1.93
N VAL A 93 2.61 -1.14 -0.92
CA VAL A 93 1.30 -0.48 -0.93
C VAL A 93 1.47 1.01 -1.21
N VAL A 94 0.67 1.59 -2.11
CA VAL A 94 0.62 3.04 -2.37
C VAL A 94 -0.56 3.68 -1.63
N GLU A 95 -0.30 4.66 -0.75
CA GLU A 95 -1.32 5.35 0.05
C GLU A 95 -2.26 6.24 -0.80
N ALA A 96 -3.56 6.11 -0.57
CA ALA A 96 -4.64 6.96 -1.08
C ALA A 96 -5.70 7.34 -0.01
N ARG A 97 -5.62 6.76 1.21
CA ARG A 97 -6.56 6.92 2.34
C ARG A 97 -8.00 6.56 1.94
N GLU A 98 -8.98 6.89 2.79
CA GLU A 98 -10.42 6.75 2.51
C GLU A 98 -10.94 7.61 1.35
N SER A 99 -10.25 8.70 1.00
CA SER A 99 -10.74 9.68 0.03
C SER A 99 -10.31 9.38 -1.41
N ALA A 100 -9.09 8.87 -1.62
CA ALA A 100 -8.38 8.96 -2.89
C ALA A 100 -8.42 10.39 -3.48
N LYS A 101 -8.16 11.41 -2.64
CA LYS A 101 -8.09 12.83 -3.03
C LYS A 101 -7.03 13.58 -2.24
N GLY A 102 -6.14 14.27 -2.96
CA GLY A 102 -5.10 15.10 -2.36
C GLY A 102 -4.03 14.29 -1.62
N VAL A 103 -3.72 13.08 -2.10
CA VAL A 103 -2.81 12.13 -1.46
C VAL A 103 -2.24 11.15 -2.47
N GLY A 104 -0.93 10.85 -2.37
CA GLY A 104 -0.26 9.86 -3.19
C GLY A 104 -0.41 10.15 -4.69
N MET A 105 -0.97 9.21 -5.44
CA MET A 105 -1.20 9.38 -6.89
C MET A 105 -2.43 10.22 -7.24
N PHE A 106 -3.26 10.61 -6.26
CA PHE A 106 -4.54 11.27 -6.51
C PHE A 106 -4.50 12.78 -6.28
N GLY A 107 -4.88 13.53 -7.31
CA GLY A 107 -5.08 14.99 -7.25
C GLY A 107 -6.17 15.40 -6.26
N ASN A 108 -6.25 16.69 -5.94
CA ASN A 108 -7.21 17.24 -4.98
C ASN A 108 -8.69 17.03 -5.37
N ASP A 109 -8.96 16.82 -6.66
CA ASP A 109 -10.27 16.47 -7.21
C ASP A 109 -10.56 14.96 -7.18
N GLY A 110 -9.54 14.11 -7.04
CA GLY A 110 -9.60 12.65 -7.17
C GLY A 110 -9.24 12.11 -8.55
N SER A 111 -8.63 12.92 -9.41
CA SER A 111 -8.00 12.43 -10.65
C SER A 111 -6.74 11.61 -10.34
N LEU A 112 -6.56 10.48 -11.04
CA LEU A 112 -5.35 9.65 -10.94
C LEU A 112 -4.24 10.25 -11.81
N ASN A 113 -3.07 10.51 -11.24
CA ASN A 113 -1.87 10.82 -12.01
C ASN A 113 -1.28 9.52 -12.60
N THR A 114 -1.71 9.17 -13.81
CA THR A 114 -1.30 7.95 -14.51
C THR A 114 0.22 7.87 -14.69
N ALA A 115 0.90 8.97 -15.03
CA ALA A 115 2.35 8.99 -15.20
C ALA A 115 3.14 8.68 -13.90
N TYR A 116 2.53 8.87 -12.72
CA TYR A 116 3.13 8.47 -11.44
C TYR A 116 2.78 7.02 -11.10
N ALA A 117 1.58 6.56 -11.47
CA ALA A 117 1.22 5.15 -11.40
C ALA A 117 2.16 4.30 -12.29
N ASP A 118 2.39 4.72 -13.53
CA ASP A 118 3.25 4.06 -14.50
C ASP A 118 4.68 3.90 -13.96
N ARG A 119 5.28 4.95 -13.37
CA ARG A 119 6.61 4.86 -12.76
C ARG A 119 6.70 3.80 -11.66
N PHE A 120 5.70 3.67 -10.80
CA PHE A 120 5.65 2.58 -9.80
C PHE A 120 5.48 1.20 -10.45
N ALA A 121 4.72 1.09 -11.53
CA ALA A 121 4.56 -0.16 -12.27
C ALA A 121 5.84 -0.56 -13.04
N GLU A 122 6.61 0.40 -13.53
CA GLU A 122 7.91 0.19 -14.19
C GLU A 122 9.01 -0.20 -13.19
N GLU A 123 9.08 0.44 -12.02
CA GLU A 123 10.10 0.19 -10.99
C GLU A 123 9.91 -1.13 -10.23
N PHE A 124 8.65 -1.54 -9.98
CA PHE A 124 8.35 -2.69 -9.10
C PHE A 124 7.56 -3.83 -9.77
N GLY A 125 6.86 -3.55 -10.87
CA GLY A 125 5.91 -4.49 -11.48
C GLY A 125 4.57 -4.58 -10.73
N LEU A 126 3.49 -4.78 -11.48
CA LEU A 126 2.12 -4.85 -10.95
C LEU A 126 1.86 -6.08 -10.05
N ASP A 127 2.73 -7.09 -10.07
CA ASP A 127 2.64 -8.24 -9.16
C ASP A 127 3.05 -7.87 -7.71
N ILE A 128 3.97 -6.91 -7.56
CA ILE A 128 4.50 -6.45 -6.26
C ILE A 128 3.77 -5.17 -5.79
N ALA A 129 3.46 -4.26 -6.72
CA ALA A 129 2.73 -3.04 -6.42
C ALA A 129 1.25 -3.30 -6.13
N MET A 130 0.75 -2.69 -5.06
CA MET A 130 -0.63 -2.74 -4.57
C MET A 130 -1.12 -1.31 -4.34
N PHE A 131 -2.29 -0.95 -4.86
CA PHE A 131 -2.77 0.44 -4.84
C PHE A 131 -4.00 0.59 -3.93
N GLU A 132 -4.02 1.58 -3.03
CA GLU A 132 -5.23 1.88 -2.27
C GLU A 132 -6.35 2.42 -3.19
N ALA A 133 -7.51 1.77 -3.14
CA ALA A 133 -8.68 2.08 -3.96
C ALA A 133 -9.97 2.07 -3.11
N PRO A 134 -10.11 3.03 -2.17
CA PRO A 134 -11.18 3.09 -1.17
C PRO A 134 -12.61 3.23 -1.72
N ASN A 135 -12.76 3.63 -2.99
CA ASN A 135 -14.04 4.00 -3.56
C ASN A 135 -14.13 3.72 -5.07
N LYS A 136 -15.35 3.52 -5.59
CA LYS A 136 -15.59 3.26 -7.03
C LYS A 136 -14.71 4.11 -7.99
N PRO A 137 -14.58 5.45 -7.88
CA PRO A 137 -13.71 6.24 -8.76
C PRO A 137 -12.25 5.78 -8.79
N SER A 138 -11.63 5.57 -7.61
CA SER A 138 -10.22 5.12 -7.53
C SER A 138 -10.03 3.68 -8.00
N GLN A 139 -10.98 2.79 -7.68
CA GLN A 139 -11.02 1.41 -8.18
C GLN A 139 -11.06 1.37 -9.72
N PHE A 140 -11.90 2.21 -10.32
CA PHE A 140 -12.09 2.28 -11.76
C PHE A 140 -10.87 2.87 -12.45
N ALA A 141 -10.33 3.99 -11.95
CA ALA A 141 -9.15 4.64 -12.55
C ALA A 141 -7.96 3.67 -12.69
N PHE A 142 -7.69 2.84 -11.68
CA PHE A 142 -6.64 1.82 -11.77
C PHE A 142 -7.02 0.64 -12.69
N MET A 143 -8.27 0.16 -12.68
CA MET A 143 -8.69 -0.97 -13.53
C MET A 143 -8.88 -0.59 -15.01
N GLU A 144 -9.12 0.69 -15.31
CA GLU A 144 -9.15 1.25 -16.67
C GLU A 144 -7.72 1.49 -17.19
N HIS A 145 -6.81 1.97 -16.34
CA HIS A 145 -5.43 2.28 -16.73
C HIS A 145 -4.52 1.03 -16.82
N PHE A 146 -4.50 0.18 -15.79
CA PHE A 146 -3.68 -1.04 -15.74
C PHE A 146 -4.43 -2.33 -16.11
N GLY A 147 -5.72 -2.24 -16.38
CA GLY A 147 -6.56 -3.39 -16.68
C GLY A 147 -6.94 -4.23 -15.45
N ARG A 148 -7.66 -5.32 -15.73
CA ARG A 148 -8.46 -6.09 -14.75
C ARG A 148 -7.68 -6.88 -13.70
N HIS A 149 -6.35 -6.92 -13.79
CA HIS A 149 -5.49 -7.71 -12.91
C HIS A 149 -4.72 -6.88 -11.88
N VAL A 150 -4.78 -5.54 -11.96
CA VAL A 150 -4.15 -4.64 -10.98
C VAL A 150 -4.53 -4.99 -9.53
N HIS A 151 -3.54 -5.08 -8.64
CA HIS A 151 -3.76 -5.34 -7.23
C HIS A 151 -4.31 -4.09 -6.52
N LEU A 152 -5.48 -4.22 -5.88
CA LEU A 152 -6.17 -3.14 -5.18
C LEU A 152 -6.39 -3.49 -3.70
N CYS A 153 -6.02 -2.57 -2.81
CA CYS A 153 -6.28 -2.66 -1.36
C CYS A 153 -7.17 -1.51 -0.87
N ASN A 154 -7.48 -1.51 0.42
CA ASN A 154 -8.47 -0.66 1.08
C ASN A 154 -9.87 -0.64 0.41
N VAL A 155 -10.18 -1.64 -0.42
CA VAL A 155 -11.51 -1.82 -1.02
C VAL A 155 -12.48 -2.21 0.10
N ARG A 156 -13.51 -1.38 0.30
CA ARG A 156 -14.53 -1.61 1.32
C ARG A 156 -15.28 -2.93 1.09
N LEU A 157 -15.66 -3.59 2.19
CA LEU A 157 -16.23 -4.95 2.16
C LEU A 157 -17.52 -5.02 1.31
N GLU A 158 -18.34 -3.97 1.34
CA GLU A 158 -19.55 -3.83 0.52
C GLU A 158 -19.27 -3.60 -0.99
N GLU A 159 -18.06 -3.20 -1.37
CA GLU A 159 -17.67 -2.97 -2.78
C GLU A 159 -16.89 -4.16 -3.39
N LEU A 160 -16.46 -5.15 -2.60
CA LEU A 160 -15.71 -6.33 -3.11
C LEU A 160 -16.41 -7.03 -4.29
N LEU A 161 -17.73 -7.23 -4.20
CA LEU A 161 -18.52 -7.83 -5.29
C LEU A 161 -18.61 -6.90 -6.51
N ARG A 162 -18.61 -5.57 -6.33
CA ARG A 162 -18.59 -4.60 -7.45
C ARG A 162 -17.27 -4.70 -8.21
N VAL A 163 -16.15 -4.78 -7.49
CA VAL A 163 -14.82 -4.92 -8.08
C VAL A 163 -14.71 -6.21 -8.89
N GLU A 164 -15.13 -7.36 -8.36
CA GLU A 164 -15.12 -8.63 -9.13
C GLU A 164 -16.06 -8.59 -10.35
N ILE A 165 -17.24 -7.97 -10.22
CA ILE A 165 -18.17 -7.74 -11.33
C ILE A 165 -17.52 -6.89 -12.44
N PHE A 166 -16.72 -5.87 -12.09
CA PHE A 166 -15.95 -5.05 -13.04
C PHE A 166 -14.79 -5.84 -13.68
N ARG A 167 -14.01 -6.59 -12.88
CA ARG A 167 -12.93 -7.48 -13.35
C ARG A 167 -13.43 -8.59 -14.28
N ARG A 168 -14.73 -8.91 -14.24
CA ARG A 168 -15.39 -9.87 -15.14
C ARG A 168 -16.11 -9.28 -16.35
N GLY A 169 -16.29 -7.96 -16.43
CA GLY A 169 -17.09 -7.33 -17.50
C GLY A 169 -18.60 -7.53 -17.36
N LEU A 170 -19.08 -7.69 -16.13
CA LEU A 170 -20.50 -7.88 -15.79
C LEU A 170 -21.15 -6.57 -15.30
N HIS A 171 -20.48 -5.44 -15.51
CA HIS A 171 -20.97 -4.08 -15.26
C HIS A 171 -21.06 -3.31 -16.58
N SER A 172 -22.03 -2.41 -16.74
CA SER A 172 -22.16 -1.53 -17.92
C SER A 172 -20.87 -0.80 -18.24
N ASP A 173 -20.27 -0.21 -17.20
CA ASP A 173 -19.06 0.59 -17.23
C ASP A 173 -17.79 -0.25 -17.52
N ALA A 174 -17.92 -1.58 -17.67
CA ALA A 174 -16.86 -2.55 -17.91
C ALA A 174 -17.15 -3.43 -19.14
N PHE A 175 -18.10 -3.01 -19.97
CA PHE A 175 -18.64 -3.77 -21.11
C PHE A 175 -18.21 -3.11 -22.42
N GLU A 176 -17.24 -3.75 -23.09
CA GLU A 176 -16.77 -3.46 -24.45
C GLU A 176 -17.31 -4.52 -25.43
#